data_AF-A0A2S4K528-F1
#
_entry.id   AF-A0A2S4K528-F1
#
_cell.length_a   1.000
_cell.length_b   1.000
_cell.length_c   1.000
_cell.angle_alpha   90.00
_cell.angle_beta   90.00
_cell.angle_gamma   90.00
#
_symmetry.space_group_name_H-M   'P 1'
#
loop_
_entity.id
_entity.type
_entity.pdbx_description
1 polymer ?
#
loop_
_entity_poly.entity_id
_entity_poly.type
_entity_poly.pdbx_seq_one_letter_code
_entity_poly.pdbx_strand_id
1 'polypeptide(L)'
;MSASSTGMARCKHCGAEFRLFTIMNRDMQGLCTAWKKRHEKSCSNKSPLQRNRWAQKYIGKDRYESSITVDLAHPGFIESEGH
;
A
#
# COMPACT_ATOMS: atom_id res chain seq x y z
N MET A 1 17.74 -14.31 17.29
CA MET A 1 17.66 -13.14 16.39
C MET A 1 16.22 -12.69 16.38
N SER A 2 15.94 -11.50 16.89
CA SER A 2 14.60 -10.94 17.03
C SER A 2 13.95 -10.81 15.66
N ALA A 3 13.08 -11.77 15.31
CA ALA A 3 12.26 -11.68 14.11
C ALA A 3 11.19 -10.63 14.38
N SER A 4 11.53 -9.36 14.09
CA SER A 4 10.57 -8.27 14.00
C SER A 4 9.65 -8.58 12.82
N SER A 5 8.66 -9.44 13.06
CA SER A 5 7.60 -9.86 12.14
C SER A 5 6.66 -8.68 11.89
N THR A 6 7.21 -7.65 11.26
CA THR A 6 6.49 -6.43 10.92
C THR A 6 5.61 -6.80 9.74
N GLY A 7 4.33 -7.10 10.01
CA GLY A 7 3.31 -7.44 9.03
C GLY A 7 2.97 -6.25 8.15
N MET A 8 3.94 -5.69 7.46
CA MET A 8 3.79 -4.52 6.61
C MET A 8 4.36 -4.77 5.22
N ALA A 9 3.70 -4.27 4.18
CA ALA A 9 4.24 -4.14 2.83
C ALA A 9 3.96 -2.77 2.24
N ARG A 10 4.93 -2.22 1.51
CA ARG A 10 4.78 -0.96 0.78
C ARG A 10 4.89 -1.18 -0.73
N CYS A 11 3.99 -0.54 -1.48
CA CYS A 11 4.00 -0.53 -2.94
C CYS A 11 5.10 0.40 -3.47
N LYS A 12 5.93 -0.09 -4.40
CA LYS A 12 6.99 0.73 -5.01
C LYS A 12 6.49 1.81 -5.98
N HIS A 13 5.28 1.66 -6.53
CA HIS A 13 4.75 2.55 -7.56
C HIS A 13 4.01 3.75 -6.98
N CYS A 14 3.20 3.53 -5.95
CA CYS A 14 2.36 4.56 -5.36
C CYS A 14 2.67 4.83 -3.88
N GLY A 15 3.58 4.07 -3.27
CA GLY A 15 3.93 4.25 -1.87
C GLY A 15 2.87 3.79 -0.87
N ALA A 16 1.72 3.27 -1.33
CA ALA A 16 0.67 2.74 -0.47
C ALA A 16 1.21 1.62 0.43
N GLU A 17 0.76 1.63 1.69
CA GLU A 17 1.29 0.76 2.71
C GLU A 17 0.17 -0.10 3.30
N PHE A 18 0.38 -1.40 3.28
CA PHE A 18 -0.48 -2.41 3.88
C PHE A 18 0.12 -2.82 5.22
N ARG A 19 -0.68 -2.82 6.28
CA ARG A 19 -0.30 -3.17 7.65
C ARG A 19 -1.29 -4.19 8.20
N LEU A 20 -0.76 -5.25 8.81
CA LEU A 20 -1.48 -6.27 9.53
C LEU A 20 -1.18 -6.07 11.02
N PHE A 21 -2.21 -5.69 11.79
CA PHE A 21 -2.06 -5.31 13.20
C PHE A 21 -2.15 -6.50 14.15
N THR A 22 -2.91 -7.53 13.78
CA THR A 22 -3.08 -8.72 14.62
C THR A 22 -3.54 -9.88 13.76
N ILE A 23 -2.66 -10.84 13.50
CA ILE A 23 -3.10 -12.19 13.18
C ILE A 23 -2.21 -13.19 13.89
N MET A 24 -2.62 -13.59 15.09
CA MET A 24 -2.03 -14.76 15.74
C MET A 24 -2.21 -15.97 14.80
N ASN A 25 -1.13 -16.72 14.57
CA ASN A 25 -1.09 -17.93 13.73
C ASN A 25 -1.38 -17.76 12.22
N ARG A 26 -1.30 -16.55 11.62
CA ARG A 26 -1.23 -16.44 10.14
C ARG A 26 0.14 -15.99 9.67
N ASP A 27 0.50 -16.47 8.48
CA ASP A 27 1.67 -16.06 7.74
C ASP A 27 1.52 -14.61 7.26
N MET A 28 1.79 -13.66 8.17
CA MET A 28 1.71 -12.21 7.90
C MET A 28 2.61 -11.81 6.73
N GLN A 29 3.75 -12.48 6.57
CA GLN A 29 4.70 -12.20 5.51
C GLN A 29 4.16 -12.62 4.14
N GLY A 30 3.54 -13.80 4.02
CA GLY A 30 2.88 -14.24 2.79
C GLY A 30 1.67 -13.39 2.43
N LEU A 31 0.89 -12.94 3.40
CA LEU A 31 -0.22 -12.00 3.16
C LEU A 31 0.28 -10.64 2.65
N CYS A 32 1.31 -10.09 3.28
CA CYS A 32 1.94 -8.85 2.84
C CYS A 32 2.54 -8.99 1.44
N THR A 33 3.21 -10.11 1.17
CA THR A 33 3.80 -10.42 -0.14
C THR A 33 2.72 -10.60 -1.21
N ALA A 34 1.63 -11.30 -0.89
CA ALA A 34 0.53 -11.55 -1.82
C ALA A 34 -0.25 -10.27 -2.11
N TRP A 35 -0.44 -9.40 -1.10
CA TRP A 35 -1.01 -8.07 -1.31
C TRP A 35 -0.09 -7.24 -2.20
N LYS A 36 1.21 -7.16 -1.87
CA LYS A 36 2.20 -6.38 -2.62
C LYS A 36 2.24 -6.81 -4.08
N LYS A 37 2.38 -8.10 -4.37
CA LYS A 37 2.40 -8.63 -5.75
C LYS A 37 1.14 -8.25 -6.54
N ARG A 38 -0.04 -8.44 -5.95
CA ARG A 38 -1.32 -8.13 -6.61
C ARG A 38 -1.50 -6.64 -6.83
N HIS A 39 -1.20 -5.85 -5.81
CA HIS A 39 -1.33 -4.40 -5.86
C HIS A 39 -0.31 -3.80 -6.83
N GLU A 40 0.97 -4.15 -6.76
CA GLU A 40 2.00 -3.65 -7.68
C GLU A 40 1.70 -4.00 -9.13
N LYS A 41 1.25 -5.23 -9.43
CA LYS A 41 0.83 -5.63 -10.79
C LYS A 41 -0.30 -4.75 -11.33
N SER A 42 -1.28 -4.41 -10.50
CA SER A 42 -2.35 -3.50 -10.91
C SER A 42 -1.86 -2.05 -10.99
N CYS A 43 -1.01 -1.64 -10.04
CA CYS A 43 -0.53 -0.27 -9.90
C CYS A 43 0.41 0.12 -11.04
N SER A 44 1.25 -0.81 -11.52
CA SER A 44 2.15 -0.58 -12.66
C SER A 44 1.39 -0.22 -13.93
N ASN A 45 0.19 -0.78 -14.11
CA ASN A 45 -0.65 -0.55 -15.29
C ASN A 45 -1.59 0.66 -15.15
N LYS A 46 -1.68 1.28 -13.97
CA LYS A 46 -2.54 2.44 -13.71
C LYS A 46 -1.74 3.73 -13.87
N SER A 47 -2.34 4.74 -14.49
CA SER A 47 -1.83 6.11 -14.49
C SER A 47 -1.86 6.71 -13.08
N PRO A 48 -1.09 7.78 -12.79
CA PRO A 48 -1.15 8.49 -11.51
C PRO A 48 -2.57 8.88 -11.11
N LEU A 49 -3.38 9.40 -12.04
CA LEU A 49 -4.78 9.76 -11.81
C LEU A 49 -5.64 8.55 -11.39
N GLN A 50 -5.46 7.39 -12.04
CA GLN A 50 -6.18 6.16 -11.67
C GLN A 50 -5.74 5.61 -10.32
N ARG A 51 -4.46 5.74 -9.98
CA ARG A 51 -3.94 5.39 -8.65
C ARG A 51 -4.54 6.31 -7.60
N ASN A 52 -4.62 7.61 -7.88
CA ASN A 52 -5.21 8.60 -6.98
C ASN A 52 -6.68 8.26 -6.71
N ARG A 53 -7.49 8.03 -7.76
CA ARG A 53 -8.89 7.58 -7.63
C ARG A 53 -9.04 6.33 -6.77
N TRP A 54 -8.14 5.35 -6.89
CA TRP A 54 -8.14 4.16 -6.03
C TRP A 54 -7.79 4.50 -4.57
N ALA A 55 -6.89 5.46 -4.35
CA ALA A 55 -6.44 5.88 -3.03
C ALA A 55 -7.47 6.76 -2.29
N GLN A 56 -8.37 7.44 -3.00
CA GLN A 56 -9.40 8.32 -2.41
C GLN A 56 -10.20 7.66 -1.27
N LYS A 57 -10.55 6.37 -1.38
CA LYS A 57 -11.30 5.63 -0.34
C LYS A 57 -10.52 5.33 0.94
N TYR A 58 -9.22 5.62 0.96
CA TYR A 58 -8.33 5.42 2.10
C TYR A 58 -7.80 6.76 2.66
N ILE A 59 -8.22 7.90 2.10
CA ILE A 59 -7.87 9.21 2.64
C ILE A 59 -8.48 9.36 4.03
N GLY A 60 -7.70 9.92 4.95
CA GLY A 60 -8.14 10.20 6.31
C GLY A 60 -8.26 8.97 7.20
N LYS A 61 -8.13 7.76 6.63
CA LYS A 61 -8.14 6.52 7.42
C LYS A 61 -6.80 6.32 8.08
N ASP A 62 -6.82 6.26 9.39
CA ASP A 62 -5.64 5.97 10.18
C ASP A 62 -5.37 4.45 10.26
N ARG A 63 -4.25 4.09 10.88
CA ARG A 63 -3.83 2.70 11.09
C ARG A 63 -4.83 1.85 11.89
N TYR A 64 -5.74 2.45 12.67
CA TYR A 64 -6.77 1.71 13.39
C TYR A 64 -8.05 1.52 12.57
N GLU A 65 -8.27 2.35 11.55
CA GLU A 65 -9.47 2.32 10.70
C GLU A 65 -9.29 1.49 9.42
N SER A 66 -8.04 1.31 8.97
CA SER A 66 -7.74 0.60 7.73
C SER A 66 -6.41 -0.13 7.80
N SER A 67 -6.39 -1.36 7.28
CA SER A 67 -5.14 -2.10 7.03
C SER A 67 -4.34 -1.52 5.86
N ILE A 68 -4.87 -0.55 5.11
CA ILE A 68 -4.18 0.16 4.04
C ILE A 68 -4.17 1.65 4.37
N THR A 69 -2.97 2.22 4.42
CA THR A 69 -2.74 3.66 4.52
C THR A 69 -2.10 4.16 3.21
N VAL A 70 -2.52 5.34 2.76
CA VAL A 70 -2.03 5.97 1.53
C VAL A 70 -1.53 7.37 1.83
N ASP A 71 -0.42 7.74 1.21
CA ASP A 71 0.11 9.11 1.23
C ASP A 71 -0.11 9.71 -0.16
N LEU A 72 -1.10 10.58 -0.31
CA LEU A 72 -1.43 11.17 -1.61
C LEU A 72 -0.40 12.18 -2.11
N ALA A 73 0.48 12.67 -1.22
CA ALA A 73 1.61 13.50 -1.59
C ALA A 73 2.72 12.70 -2.29
N HIS A 74 2.64 11.36 -2.30
CA HIS A 74 3.60 10.52 -2.98
C HIS A 74 3.59 10.78 -4.50
N PRO A 75 4.77 10.91 -5.16
CA PRO A 75 4.85 11.21 -6.60
C PRO A 75 4.18 10.14 -7.47
N GLY A 76 3.98 8.94 -6.93
CA GLY A 76 3.24 7.89 -7.60
C GLY A 76 1.73 8.16 -7.81
N PHE A 77 1.16 9.16 -7.14
CA PHE A 77 -0.21 9.64 -7.28
C PHE A 77 -0.32 11.02 -7.95
N ILE A 78 0.78 11.75 -8.04
CA ILE A 78 0.86 13.06 -8.69
C ILE A 78 1.19 12.79 -10.16
N GLU A 79 0.45 13.39 -11.09
CA GLU A 79 0.90 13.41 -12.48
C GLU A 79 2.23 14.18 -12.49
N SER A 80 3.34 13.47 -12.71
CA SER A 80 4.56 14.14 -13.13
C SER A 80 4.23 14.80 -14.46
N GLU A 81 3.93 16.09 -14.41
CA GLU A 81 3.88 16.98 -15.56
C GLU A 81 5.26 16.88 -16.23
N GLY A 82 5.36 16.00 -17.22
CA GLY A 82 6.48 15.97 -18.15
C GLY A 82 6.36 17.23 -19.00
N HIS A 83 7.20 18.21 -18.70
CA HIS A 83 7.51 19.33 -19.58
C HIS A 83 8.27 18.82 -20.82
#